data_AF-A0A7V8VA48-F1
#
_entry.id   AF-A0A7V8VA48-F1
#
_cell.length_a   1.000
_cell.length_b   1.000
_cell.length_c   1.000
_cell.angle_alpha   90.00
_cell.angle_beta   90.00
_cell.angle_gamma   90.00
#
_symmetry.space_group_name_H-M   'P 1'
#
loop_
_entity.id
_entity.type
_entity.pdbx_description
1 polymer ?
#
loop_
_entity_poly.entity_id
_entity_poly.type
_entity_poly.pdbx_seq_one_letter_code
_entity_poly.pdbx_strand_id
1 'polypeptide(L)'
;MSEERGLLRGISWHECFPWLILFRATLIAFYLRVLLLAYVGVCTLAIGQWIGLNLFGSWVSEGAGPVLAASPTNFLELVRSGLSGENPFHGIFPAPTFGGLFVFLFYSLWYIATFAIFGGAISRIAAMEFSVNDRCGLKSALRHSLRKFISYFLSPIFPMIGVTMLMVILLIFGLINWLGPWAAVVTGIFGFVAVLVSIGIGMLVVPLILGWPLMWGAISTECSDHFDALSRCYAYVTQRPFHYLWYLIVSLAAGSVGYYAISLLVGTSLAALSTGLQWGQGLEQTEAILTHHVAGPVWRFWYNVVQRLVPAYSFGYFFAVFAGIYLLLRRDVDQAEIDEIVLDEDQPRFAMPALNKDLGTDEDVPQPDSDSSEDDVN
;
A
#
# COMPACT_ATOMS: atom_id res chain seq x y z
N MET A 1 -54.68 -9.85 12.32
CA MET A 1 -53.41 -9.99 11.58
C MET A 1 -52.31 -10.12 12.62
N SER A 2 -51.91 -11.34 12.94
CA SER A 2 -50.77 -11.60 13.84
C SER A 2 -49.49 -11.31 13.06
N GLU A 3 -48.71 -10.34 13.51
CA GLU A 3 -47.36 -10.09 12.99
C GLU A 3 -46.53 -11.36 13.15
N GLU A 4 -46.17 -12.00 12.04
CA GLU A 4 -45.12 -13.01 12.01
C GLU A 4 -43.81 -12.32 12.39
N ARG A 5 -43.46 -12.39 13.68
CA ARG A 5 -42.14 -11.97 14.16
C ARG A 5 -41.11 -12.96 13.61
N GLY A 6 -40.55 -12.65 12.45
CA GLY A 6 -39.46 -13.41 11.85
C GLY A 6 -38.33 -13.62 12.85
N LEU A 7 -37.96 -14.87 13.09
CA LEU A 7 -36.81 -15.22 13.94
C LEU A 7 -35.52 -14.87 13.20
N LEU A 8 -34.85 -13.80 13.65
CA LEU A 8 -33.53 -13.39 13.17
C LEU A 8 -32.49 -14.46 13.55
N ARG A 9 -32.13 -15.34 12.61
CA ARG A 9 -31.21 -16.48 12.85
C ARG A 9 -29.74 -16.08 13.00
N GLY A 10 -29.36 -14.88 12.55
CA GLY A 10 -28.00 -14.35 12.67
C GLY A 10 -27.88 -13.00 11.97
N ILE A 11 -27.02 -12.14 12.49
CA ILE A 11 -26.66 -10.85 11.87
C ILE A 11 -25.30 -11.04 11.21
N SER A 12 -25.23 -10.90 9.89
CA SER A 12 -23.96 -10.84 9.16
C SER A 12 -23.34 -9.47 9.39
N TRP A 13 -22.58 -9.31 10.48
CA TRP A 13 -21.97 -8.03 10.84
C TRP A 13 -21.06 -7.45 9.75
N HIS A 14 -20.52 -8.28 8.86
CA HIS A 14 -19.69 -7.84 7.73
C HIS A 14 -20.52 -7.22 6.59
N GLU A 15 -21.79 -7.60 6.45
CA GLU A 15 -22.72 -6.94 5.54
C GLU A 15 -23.18 -5.60 6.11
N CYS A 16 -23.44 -5.55 7.42
CA CYS A 16 -23.87 -4.32 8.11
C CYS A 16 -22.73 -3.30 8.29
N PHE A 17 -21.53 -3.76 8.62
CA PHE A 17 -20.35 -2.93 8.86
C PHE A 17 -19.13 -3.46 8.08
N PRO A 18 -19.05 -3.17 6.77
CA PRO A 18 -17.99 -3.67 5.91
C PRO A 18 -16.58 -3.28 6.38
N TRP A 19 -16.45 -2.10 7.00
CA TRP A 19 -15.19 -1.59 7.54
C TRP A 19 -14.54 -2.47 8.63
N LEU A 20 -15.26 -3.46 9.17
CA LEU A 20 -14.68 -4.45 10.09
C LEU A 20 -13.55 -5.29 9.46
N ILE A 21 -13.47 -5.38 8.13
CA ILE A 21 -12.36 -6.05 7.46
C ILE A 21 -11.00 -5.40 7.75
N LEU A 22 -10.99 -4.10 8.10
CA LEU A 22 -9.76 -3.36 8.40
C LEU A 22 -9.07 -3.87 9.67
N PHE A 23 -9.81 -4.42 10.65
CA PHE A 23 -9.20 -5.08 11.81
C PHE A 23 -8.50 -6.39 11.44
N ARG A 24 -8.99 -7.09 10.41
CA ARG A 24 -8.31 -8.28 9.90
C ARG A 24 -6.99 -7.92 9.22
N ALA A 25 -6.87 -6.72 8.63
CA ALA A 25 -5.60 -6.23 8.07
C ALA A 25 -4.47 -6.22 9.11
N THR A 26 -4.78 -5.86 10.36
CA THR A 26 -3.84 -5.92 11.50
C THR A 26 -3.32 -7.34 11.72
N LEU A 27 -4.17 -8.35 11.62
CA LEU A 27 -3.79 -9.77 11.75
C LEU A 27 -3.00 -10.26 10.54
N ILE A 28 -3.37 -9.86 9.33
CA ILE A 28 -2.65 -10.22 8.10
C ILE A 28 -1.18 -9.77 8.17
N ALA A 29 -0.92 -8.60 8.75
CA ALA A 29 0.45 -8.10 8.95
C ALA A 29 1.29 -8.96 9.92
N PHE A 30 0.65 -9.69 10.83
CA PHE A 30 1.32 -10.66 11.73
C PHE A 30 1.55 -12.03 11.10
N TYR A 31 0.94 -12.33 9.94
CA TYR A 31 1.20 -13.59 9.27
C TYR A 31 2.67 -13.69 8.91
N LEU A 32 3.32 -14.80 9.29
CA LEU A 32 4.76 -15.00 9.09
C LEU A 32 5.21 -14.71 7.65
N ARG A 33 4.42 -15.14 6.65
CA ARG A 33 4.70 -14.88 5.23
C ARG A 33 4.72 -13.38 4.87
N VAL A 34 3.78 -12.60 5.42
CA VAL A 34 3.70 -11.15 5.20
C VAL A 34 4.83 -10.45 5.93
N LEU A 35 5.07 -10.83 7.19
CA LEU A 35 6.14 -10.27 8.00
C LEU A 35 7.52 -10.53 7.39
N LEU A 36 7.76 -11.72 6.84
CA LEU A 36 9.01 -12.04 6.14
C LEU A 36 9.20 -11.20 4.87
N LEU A 37 8.17 -11.09 4.03
CA LEU A 37 8.22 -10.22 2.83
C LEU A 37 8.49 -8.77 3.21
N ALA A 38 7.78 -8.27 4.21
CA ALA A 38 7.93 -6.91 4.69
C ALA A 38 9.32 -6.67 5.30
N TYR A 39 9.85 -7.65 6.05
CA TYR A 39 11.18 -7.57 6.63
C TYR A 39 12.27 -7.52 5.56
N VAL A 40 12.17 -8.36 4.52
CA VAL A 40 13.09 -8.29 3.37
C VAL A 40 12.95 -6.95 2.65
N GLY A 41 11.72 -6.48 2.42
CA GLY A 41 11.47 -5.16 1.82
C GLY A 41 12.11 -4.01 2.61
N VAL A 42 11.94 -3.99 3.95
CA VAL A 42 12.58 -3.00 4.82
C VAL A 42 14.10 -3.10 4.77
N CYS A 43 14.68 -4.30 4.69
CA CYS A 43 16.11 -4.47 4.49
C CYS A 43 16.56 -3.90 3.13
N THR A 44 15.79 -4.10 2.06
CA THR A 44 16.06 -3.51 0.74
C THR A 44 15.99 -1.98 0.78
N LEU A 45 15.02 -1.40 1.50
CA LEU A 45 14.96 0.06 1.72
C LEU A 45 16.21 0.56 2.44
N ALA A 46 16.63 -0.12 3.51
CA ALA A 46 17.84 0.25 4.26
C ALA A 46 19.11 0.16 3.40
N ILE A 47 19.19 -0.81 2.48
CA ILE A 47 20.29 -0.91 1.53
C ILE A 47 20.30 0.29 0.58
N GLY A 48 19.15 0.69 0.03
CA GLY A 48 19.05 1.89 -0.81
C GLY A 48 19.41 3.16 -0.07
N GLN A 49 19.01 3.26 1.20
CA GLN A 49 19.43 4.36 2.08
C GLN A 49 20.94 4.41 2.23
N TRP A 50 21.58 3.27 2.52
CA TRP A 50 23.03 3.17 2.63
C TRP A 50 23.72 3.53 1.30
N ILE A 51 23.27 2.99 0.16
CA ILE A 51 23.83 3.31 -1.16
C ILE A 51 23.71 4.81 -1.44
N GLY A 52 22.52 5.38 -1.25
CA GLY A 52 22.26 6.80 -1.52
C GLY A 52 23.13 7.72 -0.65
N LEU A 53 23.33 7.38 0.63
CA LEU A 53 24.22 8.16 1.51
C LEU A 53 25.68 8.07 1.09
N ASN A 54 26.15 6.93 0.59
CA ASN A 54 27.52 6.80 0.09
C ASN A 54 27.74 7.52 -1.24
N LEU A 55 26.73 7.54 -2.12
CA LEU A 55 26.81 8.20 -3.43
C LEU A 55 26.61 9.72 -3.35
N PHE A 56 25.67 10.17 -2.50
CA PHE A 56 25.20 11.55 -2.46
C PHE A 56 25.40 12.23 -1.11
N GLY A 57 26.15 11.63 -0.18
CA GLY A 57 26.28 12.13 1.20
C GLY A 57 26.76 13.58 1.30
N SER A 58 27.66 14.01 0.41
CA SER A 58 28.09 15.42 0.32
C SER A 58 26.92 16.34 -0.02
N TRP A 59 26.10 15.96 -1.00
CA TRP A 59 24.96 16.75 -1.45
C TRP A 59 23.88 16.81 -0.37
N VAL A 60 23.63 15.69 0.32
CA VAL A 60 22.71 15.62 1.47
C VAL A 60 23.18 16.54 2.60
N SER A 61 24.48 16.60 2.89
CA SER A 61 25.05 17.45 3.95
C SER A 61 24.94 18.95 3.65
N GLU A 62 24.86 19.33 2.37
CA GLU A 62 24.65 20.70 1.90
C GLU A 62 23.16 21.12 1.87
N GLY A 63 22.27 20.26 2.40
CA GLY A 63 20.83 20.50 2.40
C GLY A 63 20.11 20.02 1.13
N ALA A 64 20.79 19.26 0.27
CA ALA A 64 20.25 18.73 -0.97
C ALA A 64 19.70 17.31 -0.74
N GLY A 65 18.41 17.20 -0.45
CA GLY A 65 17.73 15.92 -0.37
C GLY A 65 16.49 15.95 0.53
N PRO A 66 15.50 15.07 0.30
CA PRO A 66 14.33 15.00 1.16
C PRO A 66 14.80 14.73 2.59
N VAL A 67 14.53 15.67 3.51
CA VAL A 67 14.78 15.55 4.95
C VAL A 67 14.14 14.25 5.51
N LEU A 68 13.15 13.72 4.79
CA LEU A 68 12.40 12.50 5.06
C LEU A 68 13.04 11.20 4.53
N ALA A 69 14.10 11.23 3.69
CA ALA A 69 14.76 9.99 3.23
C ALA A 69 15.56 9.28 4.35
N ALA A 70 15.70 9.90 5.52
CA ALA A 70 16.46 9.33 6.63
C ALA A 70 15.66 8.37 7.52
N SER A 71 14.32 8.45 7.56
CA SER A 71 13.52 7.56 8.39
C SER A 71 12.03 7.50 8.00
N PRO A 72 11.44 6.28 7.92
CA PRO A 72 9.99 6.08 7.81
C PRO A 72 9.15 6.72 8.95
N THR A 73 9.79 7.12 10.06
CA THR A 73 9.12 7.69 11.24
C THR A 73 8.75 9.16 11.11
N ASN A 74 9.24 9.88 10.10
CA ASN A 74 9.06 11.33 10.00
C ASN A 74 7.72 11.75 9.38
N PHE A 75 6.81 10.80 9.12
CA PHE A 75 5.43 11.10 8.72
C PHE A 75 4.69 11.93 9.78
N LEU A 76 4.92 11.67 11.07
CA LEU A 76 4.32 12.45 12.14
C LEU A 76 4.90 13.87 12.21
N GLU A 77 6.16 14.07 11.84
CA GLU A 77 6.75 15.40 11.71
C GLU A 77 6.16 16.17 10.54
N LEU A 78 5.88 15.49 9.42
CA LEU A 78 5.17 16.04 8.27
C LEU A 78 3.73 16.46 8.61
N VAL A 79 3.00 15.61 9.34
CA VAL A 79 1.65 15.93 9.81
C VAL A 79 1.69 17.08 10.81
N ARG A 80 2.66 17.07 11.74
CA ARG A 80 2.84 18.14 12.72
C ARG A 80 3.16 19.48 12.06
N SER A 81 4.06 19.51 11.08
CA SER A 81 4.42 20.73 10.35
C SER A 81 3.24 21.28 9.54
N GLY A 82 2.47 20.38 8.90
CA GLY A 82 1.22 20.77 8.23
C GLY A 82 0.18 21.35 9.19
N LEU A 83 0.01 20.76 10.38
CA LEU A 83 -0.92 21.26 11.40
C LEU A 83 -0.45 22.57 12.06
N SER A 84 0.86 22.82 12.12
CA SER A 84 1.41 24.08 12.65
C SER A 84 1.36 25.24 11.65
N GLY A 85 0.80 25.03 10.45
CA GLY A 85 0.70 26.04 9.41
C GLY A 85 2.02 26.27 8.65
N GLU A 86 3.04 25.45 8.89
CA GLU A 86 4.23 25.42 8.05
C GLU A 86 3.95 24.61 6.79
N ASN A 87 4.60 24.94 5.68
CA ASN A 87 4.43 24.17 4.44
C ASN A 87 5.03 22.76 4.62
N PRO A 88 4.20 21.70 4.76
CA PRO A 88 4.71 20.35 5.01
C PRO A 88 5.56 19.84 3.84
N PHE A 89 5.30 20.39 2.65
CA PHE A 89 6.00 20.10 1.41
C PHE A 89 7.48 20.46 1.41
N HIS A 90 7.95 21.35 2.29
CA HIS A 90 9.37 21.70 2.37
C HIS A 90 10.24 20.54 2.88
N GLY A 91 9.65 19.58 3.60
CA GLY A 91 10.32 18.32 3.99
C GLY A 91 10.29 17.24 2.91
N ILE A 92 9.26 17.27 2.04
CA ILE A 92 9.06 16.30 0.94
C ILE A 92 9.90 16.70 -0.28
N PHE A 93 9.86 17.98 -0.64
CA PHE A 93 10.54 18.55 -1.78
C PHE A 93 11.65 19.47 -1.27
N PRO A 94 12.92 19.03 -1.25
CA PRO A 94 14.02 19.88 -0.80
C PRO A 94 14.18 21.11 -1.70
N ALA A 95 14.99 22.07 -1.25
CA ALA A 95 15.34 23.23 -2.04
C ALA A 95 15.75 22.81 -3.47
N PRO A 96 15.27 23.49 -4.51
CA PRO A 96 15.44 23.09 -5.91
C PRO A 96 16.87 23.34 -6.39
N THR A 97 17.80 22.58 -5.83
CA THR A 97 19.18 22.49 -6.28
C THR A 97 19.28 21.35 -7.28
N PHE A 98 20.18 21.48 -8.25
CA PHE A 98 20.53 20.36 -9.14
C PHE A 98 20.91 19.13 -8.31
N GLY A 99 21.64 19.38 -7.21
CA GLY A 99 21.96 18.42 -6.17
C GLY A 99 20.78 17.58 -5.69
N GLY A 100 19.81 18.28 -5.11
CA GLY A 100 18.66 17.69 -4.44
C GLY A 100 17.75 16.93 -5.40
N LEU A 101 17.70 17.33 -6.69
CA LEU A 101 16.90 16.63 -7.69
C LEU A 101 17.40 15.21 -7.95
N PHE A 102 18.70 14.99 -8.10
CA PHE A 102 19.24 13.64 -8.30
C PHE A 102 19.03 12.76 -7.07
N VAL A 103 19.24 13.32 -5.88
CA VAL A 103 18.99 12.63 -4.60
C VAL A 103 17.52 12.22 -4.48
N PHE A 104 16.61 13.15 -4.75
CA PHE A 104 15.17 12.91 -4.74
C PHE A 104 14.76 11.84 -5.74
N LEU A 105 15.25 11.89 -6.98
CA LEU A 105 14.95 10.89 -8.00
C LEU A 105 15.47 9.52 -7.61
N PHE A 106 16.73 9.42 -7.16
CA PHE A 106 17.31 8.15 -6.73
C PHE A 106 16.47 7.48 -5.63
N TYR A 107 16.17 8.22 -4.57
CA TYR A 107 15.35 7.68 -3.48
C TYR A 107 13.94 7.33 -3.97
N SER A 108 13.25 8.24 -4.68
CA SER A 108 11.89 7.99 -5.16
C SER A 108 11.82 6.73 -6.03
N LEU A 109 12.74 6.56 -6.97
CA LEU A 109 12.79 5.37 -7.82
C LEU A 109 13.10 4.10 -7.01
N TRP A 110 14.02 4.18 -6.04
CA TRP A 110 14.35 3.04 -5.17
C TRP A 110 13.18 2.62 -4.28
N TYR A 111 12.51 3.57 -3.64
CA TYR A 111 11.34 3.34 -2.79
C TYR A 111 10.20 2.75 -3.62
N ILE A 112 9.85 3.36 -4.75
CA ILE A 112 8.76 2.87 -5.62
C ILE A 112 9.07 1.48 -6.16
N ALA A 113 10.32 1.19 -6.58
CA ALA A 113 10.72 -0.15 -7.02
C ALA A 113 10.58 -1.18 -5.90
N THR A 114 10.99 -0.83 -4.68
CA THR A 114 10.86 -1.73 -3.52
C THR A 114 9.39 -1.97 -3.16
N PHE A 115 8.57 -0.92 -3.19
CA PHE A 115 7.13 -1.00 -2.94
C PHE A 115 6.42 -1.80 -4.04
N ALA A 116 6.84 -1.68 -5.29
CA ALA A 116 6.28 -2.42 -6.42
C ALA A 116 6.51 -3.93 -6.31
N ILE A 117 7.59 -4.38 -5.66
CA ILE A 117 7.91 -5.81 -5.49
C ILE A 117 7.32 -6.36 -4.19
N PHE A 118 7.65 -5.74 -3.06
CA PHE A 118 7.26 -6.27 -1.74
C PHE A 118 5.88 -5.78 -1.32
N GLY A 119 5.59 -4.51 -1.54
CA GLY A 119 4.27 -3.94 -1.26
C GLY A 119 3.18 -4.52 -2.16
N GLY A 120 3.47 -4.75 -3.45
CA GLY A 120 2.56 -5.43 -4.37
C GLY A 120 2.28 -6.88 -3.98
N ALA A 121 3.31 -7.64 -3.58
CA ALA A 121 3.13 -9.01 -3.08
C ALA A 121 2.27 -9.06 -1.81
N ILE A 122 2.50 -8.14 -0.86
CA ILE A 122 1.71 -8.06 0.37
C ILE A 122 0.27 -7.65 0.08
N SER A 123 0.08 -6.66 -0.79
CA SER A 123 -1.25 -6.21 -1.24
C SER A 123 -2.03 -7.34 -1.91
N ARG A 124 -1.36 -8.19 -2.70
CA ARG A 124 -1.98 -9.38 -3.31
C ARG A 124 -2.36 -10.44 -2.28
N ILE A 125 -1.53 -10.69 -1.27
CA ILE A 125 -1.87 -11.62 -0.17
C ILE A 125 -3.10 -11.10 0.58
N ALA A 126 -3.13 -9.80 0.89
CA ALA A 126 -4.24 -9.18 1.60
C ALA A 126 -5.54 -9.22 0.79
N ALA A 127 -5.47 -8.87 -0.50
CA ALA A 127 -6.60 -8.94 -1.42
C ALA A 127 -7.21 -10.35 -1.49
N MET A 128 -6.37 -11.39 -1.66
CA MET A 128 -6.84 -12.78 -1.69
C MET A 128 -7.50 -13.22 -0.37
N GLU A 129 -6.94 -12.78 0.77
CA GLU A 129 -7.48 -13.11 2.08
C GLU A 129 -8.82 -12.38 2.36
N PHE A 130 -8.96 -11.13 1.89
CA PHE A 130 -10.23 -10.39 2.04
C PHE A 130 -11.32 -10.89 1.11
N SER A 131 -10.96 -11.25 -0.13
CA SER A 131 -11.95 -11.61 -1.15
C SER A 131 -12.34 -13.09 -1.09
N VAL A 132 -11.37 -14.00 -1.13
CA VAL A 132 -11.62 -15.45 -1.26
C VAL A 132 -11.39 -16.19 0.06
N ASN A 133 -10.83 -15.51 1.06
CA ASN A 133 -10.39 -16.12 2.32
C ASN A 133 -9.43 -17.31 2.10
N ASP A 134 -8.68 -17.28 1.00
CA ASP A 134 -7.70 -18.28 0.63
C ASP A 134 -6.27 -17.81 0.92
N ARG A 135 -5.44 -18.75 1.35
CA ARG A 135 -4.06 -18.52 1.76
C ARG A 135 -3.16 -18.44 0.53
N CYS A 136 -3.10 -17.28 -0.10
CA CYS A 136 -2.14 -17.03 -1.18
C CYS A 136 -0.69 -17.32 -0.70
N GLY A 137 0.00 -18.22 -1.41
CA GLY A 137 1.37 -18.60 -1.11
C GLY A 137 2.37 -17.48 -1.45
N LEU A 138 3.47 -17.40 -0.69
CA LEU A 138 4.52 -16.37 -0.83
C LEU A 138 5.07 -16.28 -2.27
N LYS A 139 5.29 -17.44 -2.91
CA LYS A 139 5.80 -17.53 -4.28
C LYS A 139 4.79 -17.01 -5.31
N SER A 140 3.50 -17.28 -5.12
CA SER A 140 2.44 -16.82 -6.02
C SER A 140 2.29 -15.31 -5.93
N ALA A 141 2.23 -14.77 -4.71
CA ALA A 141 2.16 -13.33 -4.47
C ALA A 141 3.35 -12.56 -5.05
N LEU A 142 4.59 -13.04 -4.81
CA LEU A 142 5.78 -12.40 -5.35
C LEU A 142 5.83 -12.47 -6.87
N ARG A 143 5.44 -13.61 -7.47
CA ARG A 143 5.34 -13.77 -8.91
C ARG A 143 4.34 -12.79 -9.51
N HIS A 144 3.16 -12.64 -8.91
CA HIS A 144 2.17 -11.65 -9.33
C HIS A 144 2.77 -10.24 -9.33
N SER A 145 3.41 -9.85 -8.21
CA SER A 145 4.05 -8.53 -8.07
C SER A 145 5.14 -8.29 -9.12
N LEU A 146 5.96 -9.30 -9.43
CA LEU A 146 7.00 -9.21 -10.45
C LEU A 146 6.41 -9.13 -11.87
N ARG A 147 5.34 -9.88 -12.16
CA ARG A 147 4.64 -9.81 -13.46
C ARG A 147 4.02 -8.43 -13.69
N LYS A 148 3.42 -7.82 -12.66
CA LYS A 148 2.80 -6.48 -12.72
C LYS A 148 3.74 -5.37 -12.24
N PHE A 149 5.06 -5.61 -12.18
CA PHE A 149 6.04 -4.63 -11.69
C PHE A 149 5.92 -3.28 -12.39
N ILE A 150 5.77 -3.28 -13.72
CA ILE A 150 5.63 -2.06 -14.52
C ILE A 150 4.38 -1.26 -14.11
N SER A 151 3.25 -1.93 -13.87
CA SER A 151 2.02 -1.27 -13.44
C SER A 151 2.19 -0.62 -12.08
N TYR A 152 2.77 -1.31 -11.09
CA TYR A 152 3.03 -0.74 -9.77
C TYR A 152 4.05 0.40 -9.82
N PHE A 153 5.11 0.25 -10.60
CA PHE A 153 6.21 1.21 -10.68
C PHE A 153 5.79 2.50 -11.39
N LEU A 154 5.07 2.39 -12.51
CA LEU A 154 4.67 3.55 -13.30
C LEU A 154 3.44 4.28 -12.74
N SER A 155 2.56 3.63 -11.97
CA SER A 155 1.30 4.26 -11.54
C SER A 155 1.50 5.58 -10.75
N PRO A 156 2.42 5.66 -9.76
CA PRO A 156 2.68 6.93 -9.07
C PRO A 156 3.56 7.91 -9.88
N ILE A 157 4.37 7.40 -10.81
CA ILE A 157 5.28 8.22 -11.64
C ILE A 157 4.51 8.90 -12.77
N PHE A 158 3.46 8.26 -13.29
CA PHE A 158 2.74 8.74 -14.46
C PHE A 158 2.17 10.16 -14.30
N PRO A 159 1.49 10.52 -13.18
CA PRO A 159 1.02 11.90 -12.98
C PRO A 159 2.16 12.92 -12.88
N MET A 160 3.36 12.48 -12.48
CA MET A 160 4.52 13.37 -12.38
C MET A 160 4.99 13.86 -13.75
N ILE A 161 4.67 13.15 -14.84
CA ILE A 161 4.89 13.64 -16.20
C ILE A 161 4.04 14.89 -16.45
N GLY A 162 2.74 14.85 -16.08
CA GLY A 162 1.84 16.00 -16.18
C GLY A 162 2.29 17.16 -15.30
N VAL A 163 2.71 16.89 -14.07
CA VAL A 163 3.29 17.91 -13.17
C VAL A 163 4.53 18.54 -13.80
N THR A 164 5.43 17.72 -14.38
CA THR A 164 6.65 18.23 -15.03
C THR A 164 6.32 19.12 -16.22
N MET A 165 5.35 18.74 -17.05
CA MET A 165 4.89 19.55 -18.18
C MET A 165 4.34 20.90 -17.73
N LEU A 166 3.53 20.93 -16.67
CA LEU A 166 3.00 22.17 -16.10
C LEU A 166 4.10 23.02 -15.44
N MET A 167 5.07 22.37 -14.77
CA MET A 167 6.24 23.04 -14.18
C MET A 167 7.11 23.72 -15.22
N VAL A 168 7.23 23.20 -16.44
CA VAL A 168 7.96 23.85 -17.54
C VAL A 168 7.36 25.22 -17.87
N ILE A 169 6.02 25.36 -17.81
CA ILE A 169 5.36 26.65 -18.04
C ILE A 169 5.79 27.66 -16.95
N LEU A 170 5.76 27.25 -15.68
CA LEU A 170 6.20 28.10 -14.56
C LEU A 170 7.69 28.43 -14.64
N LEU A 171 8.50 27.48 -15.10
CA LEU A 171 9.93 27.67 -15.35
C LEU A 171 10.17 28.76 -16.39
N ILE A 172 9.39 28.79 -17.49
CA ILE A 172 9.48 29.85 -18.49
C ILE A 172 9.15 31.22 -17.88
N PHE A 173 8.12 31.33 -17.05
CA PHE A 173 7.82 32.56 -16.31
C PHE A 173 9.02 32.99 -15.44
N GLY A 174 9.63 32.05 -14.72
CA GLY A 174 10.83 32.29 -13.93
C GLY A 174 12.04 32.74 -14.77
N LEU A 175 12.26 32.13 -15.94
CA LEU A 175 13.33 32.51 -16.87
C LEU A 175 13.13 33.91 -17.46
N ILE A 176 11.88 34.32 -17.72
CA ILE A 176 11.60 35.70 -18.16
C ILE A 176 11.89 36.69 -17.03
N ASN A 177 11.52 36.35 -15.79
CA ASN A 177 11.82 37.18 -14.61
C ASN A 177 13.32 37.37 -14.38
N TRP A 178 14.14 36.39 -14.81
CA TRP A 178 15.59 36.48 -14.73
C TRP A 178 16.17 37.62 -15.59
N LEU A 179 15.46 38.10 -16.62
CA LEU A 179 15.88 39.25 -17.45
C LEU A 179 15.79 40.59 -16.71
N GLY A 180 15.17 40.63 -15.52
CA GLY A 180 15.14 41.78 -14.63
C GLY A 180 13.73 42.24 -14.23
N PRO A 181 13.62 43.26 -13.35
CA PRO A 181 12.34 43.63 -12.74
C PRO A 181 11.28 44.08 -13.74
N TRP A 182 11.66 44.76 -14.82
CA TRP A 182 10.72 45.21 -15.86
C TRP A 182 10.10 44.04 -16.64
N ALA A 183 10.87 42.96 -16.87
CA ALA A 183 10.33 41.72 -17.43
C ALA A 183 9.36 41.03 -16.46
N ALA A 184 9.65 41.11 -15.15
CA ALA A 184 8.76 40.61 -14.11
C ALA A 184 7.42 41.37 -13.99
N VAL A 185 7.37 42.63 -14.41
CA VAL A 185 6.10 43.37 -14.52
C VAL A 185 5.22 42.74 -15.60
N VAL A 186 5.79 42.38 -16.75
CA VAL A 186 5.05 41.74 -17.86
C VAL A 186 4.53 40.37 -17.45
N THR A 187 5.37 39.51 -16.87
CA THR A 187 4.93 38.20 -16.36
C THR A 187 3.95 38.34 -15.20
N GLY A 188 4.05 39.39 -14.39
CA GLY A 188 3.10 39.73 -13.33
C GLY A 188 1.70 40.06 -13.88
N ILE A 189 1.62 40.81 -15.00
CA ILE A 189 0.35 41.08 -15.71
C ILE A 189 -0.26 39.76 -16.21
N PHE A 190 0.55 38.85 -16.74
CA PHE A 190 0.12 37.50 -17.13
C PHE A 190 0.14 36.49 -15.97
N GLY A 191 0.31 36.95 -14.73
CA GLY A 191 0.53 36.10 -13.56
C GLY A 191 -0.65 35.19 -13.24
N PHE A 192 -1.86 35.56 -13.67
CA PHE A 192 -3.04 34.72 -13.54
C PHE A 192 -2.87 33.35 -14.23
N VAL A 193 -2.12 33.28 -15.35
CA VAL A 193 -1.80 32.01 -16.03
C VAL A 193 -0.94 31.14 -15.12
N ALA A 194 0.11 31.70 -14.53
CA ALA A 194 0.98 30.98 -13.60
C ALA A 194 0.20 30.48 -12.37
N VAL A 195 -0.72 31.29 -11.83
CA VAL A 195 -1.59 30.88 -10.71
C VAL A 195 -2.49 29.70 -11.12
N LEU A 196 -3.16 29.78 -12.27
CA LEU A 196 -4.01 28.68 -12.75
C LEU A 196 -3.20 27.39 -12.99
N VAL A 197 -1.99 27.50 -13.54
CA VAL A 197 -1.08 26.36 -13.72
C VAL A 197 -0.68 25.77 -12.37
N SER A 198 -0.34 26.59 -11.37
CA SER A 198 0.00 26.08 -10.03
C SER A 198 -1.19 25.40 -9.34
N ILE A 199 -2.41 25.91 -9.51
CA ILE A 199 -3.63 25.26 -9.01
C ILE A 199 -3.81 23.93 -9.73
N GLY A 200 -3.61 23.87 -11.05
CA GLY A 200 -3.65 22.64 -11.83
C GLY A 200 -2.64 21.58 -11.34
N ILE A 201 -1.41 22.00 -11.00
CA ILE A 201 -0.43 21.12 -10.36
C ILE A 201 -0.96 20.62 -9.02
N GLY A 202 -1.53 21.49 -8.19
CA GLY A 202 -2.14 21.11 -6.91
C GLY A 202 -3.27 20.09 -7.07
N MET A 203 -4.15 20.28 -8.07
CA MET A 203 -5.24 19.34 -8.39
C MET A 203 -4.74 17.98 -8.85
N LEU A 204 -3.53 17.90 -9.44
CA LEU A 204 -2.90 16.62 -9.76
C LEU A 204 -2.19 16.00 -8.56
N VAL A 205 -1.45 16.78 -7.77
CA VAL A 205 -0.58 16.28 -6.70
C VAL A 205 -1.37 15.89 -5.45
N VAL A 206 -2.43 16.62 -5.08
CA VAL A 206 -3.19 16.33 -3.85
C VAL A 206 -3.85 14.95 -3.88
N PRO A 207 -4.62 14.57 -4.92
CA PRO A 207 -5.17 13.21 -5.01
C PRO A 207 -4.08 12.14 -5.16
N LEU A 208 -2.93 12.45 -5.77
CA LEU A 208 -1.80 11.53 -5.83
C LEU A 208 -1.27 11.21 -4.42
N ILE A 209 -0.99 12.23 -3.61
CA ILE A 209 -0.46 12.04 -2.25
C ILE A 209 -1.42 11.26 -1.37
N LEU A 210 -2.72 11.54 -1.50
CA LEU A 210 -3.74 10.86 -0.71
C LEU A 210 -4.07 9.47 -1.26
N GLY A 211 -4.05 9.28 -2.58
CA GLY A 211 -4.56 8.10 -3.26
C GLY A 211 -3.51 7.11 -3.75
N TRP A 212 -2.22 7.45 -3.76
CA TRP A 212 -1.18 6.54 -4.26
C TRP A 212 -1.21 5.15 -3.61
N PRO A 213 -1.49 4.96 -2.30
CA PRO A 213 -1.47 3.62 -1.73
C PRO A 213 -2.62 2.74 -2.24
N LEU A 214 -3.75 3.35 -2.62
CA LEU A 214 -4.91 2.63 -3.18
C LEU A 214 -4.58 2.00 -4.54
N MET A 215 -3.58 2.53 -5.26
CA MET A 215 -3.14 1.99 -6.55
C MET A 215 -2.63 0.56 -6.38
N TRP A 216 -2.00 0.26 -5.24
CA TRP A 216 -1.54 -1.08 -4.94
C TRP A 216 -2.70 -2.06 -4.77
N GLY A 217 -3.77 -1.61 -4.11
CA GLY A 217 -5.03 -2.35 -4.01
C GLY A 217 -5.60 -2.66 -5.38
N ALA A 218 -5.80 -1.64 -6.22
CA ALA A 218 -6.35 -1.77 -7.57
C ALA A 218 -5.61 -2.79 -8.43
N ILE A 219 -4.27 -2.67 -8.49
CA ILE A 219 -3.45 -3.58 -9.29
C ILE A 219 -3.47 -4.99 -8.70
N SER A 220 -3.50 -5.12 -7.37
CA SER A 220 -3.54 -6.42 -6.68
C SER A 220 -4.86 -7.14 -6.77
N THR A 221 -5.99 -6.44 -6.90
CA THR A 221 -7.33 -7.04 -6.94
C THR A 221 -7.81 -7.26 -8.37
N GLU A 222 -7.63 -6.27 -9.23
CA GLU A 222 -8.25 -6.24 -10.56
C GLU A 222 -7.24 -6.37 -11.70
N CYS A 223 -5.95 -6.55 -11.37
CA CYS A 223 -4.87 -6.59 -12.36
C CYS A 223 -4.86 -5.37 -13.28
N SER A 224 -5.31 -4.20 -12.78
CA SER A 224 -5.36 -2.94 -13.51
C SER A 224 -3.99 -2.54 -14.08
N ASP A 225 -4.01 -1.79 -15.18
CA ASP A 225 -2.82 -1.12 -15.70
C ASP A 225 -2.58 0.21 -14.97
N HIS A 226 -1.38 0.79 -15.12
CA HIS A 226 -0.96 1.95 -14.34
C HIS A 226 -1.90 3.17 -14.48
N PHE A 227 -2.52 3.36 -15.64
CA PHE A 227 -3.48 4.43 -15.90
C PHE A 227 -4.86 4.16 -15.29
N ASP A 228 -5.35 2.93 -15.38
CA ASP A 228 -6.62 2.52 -14.77
C ASP A 228 -6.54 2.55 -13.23
N ALA A 229 -5.43 2.04 -12.67
CA ALA A 229 -5.18 2.12 -11.23
C ALA A 229 -5.16 3.59 -10.76
N LEU A 230 -4.49 4.47 -11.51
CA LEU A 230 -4.42 5.90 -11.22
C LEU A 230 -5.80 6.56 -11.25
N SER A 231 -6.57 6.36 -12.32
CA SER A 231 -7.86 7.01 -12.53
C SER A 231 -8.87 6.63 -11.43
N ARG A 232 -8.91 5.35 -11.04
CA ARG A 232 -9.75 4.86 -9.93
C ARG A 232 -9.36 5.47 -8.59
N CYS A 233 -8.07 5.54 -8.28
CA CYS A 233 -7.62 6.12 -7.01
C CYS A 233 -7.98 7.60 -6.91
N TYR A 234 -7.85 8.35 -8.01
CA TYR A 234 -8.28 9.74 -8.06
C TYR A 234 -9.79 9.86 -7.88
N ALA A 235 -10.56 9.01 -8.56
CA ALA A 235 -12.02 8.97 -8.42
C ALA A 235 -12.43 8.69 -6.98
N TYR A 236 -11.87 7.66 -6.34
CA TYR A 236 -12.29 7.28 -4.99
C TYR A 236 -11.96 8.35 -3.93
N VAL A 237 -10.77 8.95 -4.01
CA VAL A 237 -10.37 10.03 -3.08
C VAL A 237 -11.26 11.26 -3.24
N THR A 238 -11.64 11.61 -4.48
CA THR A 238 -12.41 12.84 -4.75
C THR A 238 -13.92 12.66 -4.62
N GLN A 239 -14.47 11.49 -4.93
CA GLN A 239 -15.92 11.24 -4.90
C GLN A 239 -16.45 10.91 -3.50
N ARG A 240 -15.66 10.22 -2.67
CA ARG A 240 -16.06 9.78 -1.31
C ARG A 240 -15.03 10.16 -0.23
N PRO A 241 -14.59 11.44 -0.13
CA PRO A 241 -13.50 11.83 0.76
C PRO A 241 -13.78 11.54 2.23
N PHE A 242 -15.03 11.66 2.68
CA PHE A 242 -15.42 11.37 4.07
C PHE A 242 -15.44 9.87 4.39
N HIS A 243 -15.80 9.01 3.44
CA HIS A 243 -15.71 7.55 3.64
C HIS A 243 -14.25 7.13 3.69
N TYR A 244 -13.43 7.67 2.79
CA TYR A 244 -12.00 7.43 2.83
C TYR A 244 -11.37 7.88 4.16
N LEU A 245 -11.70 9.09 4.64
CA LEU A 245 -11.24 9.59 5.93
C LEU A 245 -11.68 8.68 7.09
N TRP A 246 -12.93 8.22 7.09
CA TRP A 246 -13.43 7.27 8.08
C TRP A 246 -12.64 5.96 8.08
N TYR A 247 -12.38 5.39 6.90
CA TYR A 247 -11.58 4.18 6.76
C TYR A 247 -10.13 4.40 7.22
N LEU A 248 -9.54 5.56 6.98
CA LEU A 248 -8.22 5.92 7.52
C LEU A 248 -8.22 5.98 9.05
N ILE A 249 -9.25 6.57 9.68
CA ILE A 249 -9.36 6.65 11.15
C ILE A 249 -9.47 5.26 11.77
N VAL A 250 -10.36 4.42 11.24
CA VAL A 250 -10.53 3.03 11.70
C VAL A 250 -9.23 2.24 11.51
N SER A 251 -8.58 2.40 10.36
CA SER A 251 -7.29 1.76 10.07
C SER A 251 -6.19 2.23 11.01
N LEU A 252 -6.16 3.51 11.37
CA LEU A 252 -5.16 4.01 12.31
C LEU A 252 -5.39 3.42 13.71
N ALA A 253 -6.65 3.34 14.16
CA ALA A 253 -6.99 2.71 15.43
C ALA A 253 -6.60 1.22 15.45
N ALA A 254 -7.00 0.44 14.44
CA ALA A 254 -6.68 -0.98 14.34
C ALA A 254 -5.17 -1.25 14.19
N GLY A 255 -4.47 -0.41 13.42
CA GLY A 255 -3.04 -0.48 13.22
C GLY A 255 -2.24 -0.17 14.47
N SER A 256 -2.71 0.78 15.28
CA SER A 256 -2.05 1.19 16.53
C SER A 256 -1.94 0.05 17.54
N VAL A 257 -2.97 -0.81 17.62
CA VAL A 257 -2.99 -1.98 18.52
C VAL A 257 -1.92 -2.99 18.10
N GLY A 258 -1.85 -3.31 16.81
CA GLY A 258 -0.82 -4.23 16.32
C GLY A 258 0.59 -3.63 16.37
N TYR A 259 0.75 -2.33 16.10
CA TYR A 259 2.02 -1.62 16.27
C TYR A 259 2.51 -1.67 17.72
N TYR A 260 1.61 -1.46 18.68
CA TYR A 260 1.91 -1.59 20.09
C TYR A 260 2.31 -3.03 20.45
N ALA A 261 1.58 -4.04 19.97
CA ALA A 261 1.89 -5.44 20.24
C ALA A 261 3.27 -5.87 19.69
N ILE A 262 3.62 -5.50 18.46
CA ILE A 262 4.95 -5.80 17.90
C ILE A 262 6.05 -5.01 18.61
N SER A 263 5.78 -3.77 19.00
CA SER A 263 6.74 -2.92 19.73
C SER A 263 7.00 -3.45 21.13
N LEU A 264 5.96 -3.97 21.82
CA LEU A 264 6.12 -4.67 23.09
C LEU A 264 7.00 -5.91 22.90
N LEU A 265 6.69 -6.77 21.93
CA LEU A 265 7.48 -7.99 21.66
C LEU A 265 8.95 -7.66 21.39
N VAL A 266 9.21 -6.70 20.50
CA VAL A 266 10.57 -6.27 20.14
C VAL A 266 11.26 -5.61 21.32
N GLY A 267 10.59 -4.70 22.03
CA GLY A 267 11.11 -4.00 23.19
C GLY A 267 11.50 -4.96 24.31
N THR A 268 10.63 -5.92 24.66
CA THR A 268 10.94 -6.94 25.67
C THR A 268 12.05 -7.87 25.22
N SER A 269 12.09 -8.24 23.93
CA SER A 269 13.15 -9.10 23.39
C SER A 269 14.51 -8.41 23.43
N LEU A 270 14.57 -7.14 23.04
CA LEU A 270 15.79 -6.32 23.08
C LEU A 270 16.25 -6.06 24.51
N ALA A 271 15.31 -5.77 25.42
CA ALA A 271 15.62 -5.58 26.85
C ALA A 271 16.13 -6.88 27.49
N ALA A 272 15.52 -8.02 27.17
CA ALA A 272 15.99 -9.33 27.64
C ALA A 272 17.38 -9.65 27.08
N LEU A 273 17.63 -9.38 25.80
CA LEU A 273 18.92 -9.57 25.15
C LEU A 273 20.00 -8.70 25.80
N SER A 274 19.75 -7.39 25.97
CA SER A 274 20.72 -6.48 26.56
C SER A 274 20.99 -6.80 28.03
N THR A 275 19.93 -7.02 28.81
CA THR A 275 20.05 -7.29 30.25
C THR A 275 20.70 -8.64 30.51
N GLY A 276 20.32 -9.69 29.78
CA GLY A 276 20.89 -11.03 29.93
C GLY A 276 22.37 -11.07 29.58
N LEU A 277 22.78 -10.42 28.47
CA LEU A 277 24.20 -10.31 28.11
C LEU A 277 24.97 -9.49 29.14
N GLN A 278 24.43 -8.35 29.57
CA GLN A 278 25.06 -7.48 30.58
C GLN A 278 25.24 -8.18 31.93
N TRP A 279 24.27 -8.99 32.38
CA TRP A 279 24.42 -9.80 33.59
C TRP A 279 25.54 -10.84 33.49
N GLY A 280 25.74 -11.43 32.31
CA GLY A 280 26.79 -12.42 32.10
C GLY A 280 28.18 -11.82 31.95
N GLN A 281 28.31 -10.70 31.23
CA GLN A 281 29.61 -10.11 30.86
C GLN A 281 30.03 -8.92 31.75
N GLY A 282 29.11 -8.34 32.53
CA GLY A 282 29.35 -7.13 33.31
C GLY A 282 29.36 -5.84 32.47
N LEU A 283 29.40 -4.69 33.16
CA LEU A 283 29.34 -3.37 32.52
C LEU A 283 30.57 -3.08 31.66
N GLU A 284 31.77 -3.32 32.20
CA GLU A 284 33.03 -3.02 31.53
C GLU A 284 33.19 -3.78 30.21
N GLN A 285 32.89 -5.08 30.18
CA GLN A 285 32.96 -5.87 28.94
C GLN A 285 31.86 -5.48 27.95
N THR A 286 30.69 -5.06 28.42
CA THR A 286 29.62 -4.56 27.53
C THR A 286 30.10 -3.34 26.75
N GLU A 287 30.72 -2.37 27.43
CA GLU A 287 31.25 -1.17 26.79
C GLU A 287 32.44 -1.49 25.86
N ALA A 288 33.33 -2.38 26.29
CA ALA A 288 34.45 -2.85 25.47
C ALA A 288 33.97 -3.53 24.17
N ILE A 289 32.94 -4.38 24.23
CA ILE A 289 32.38 -5.04 23.05
C ILE A 289 31.71 -4.03 22.11
N LEU A 290 30.94 -3.08 22.65
CA LEU A 290 30.23 -2.08 21.84
C LEU A 290 31.19 -1.15 21.08
N THR A 291 32.32 -0.80 21.68
CA THR A 291 33.34 0.09 21.07
C THR A 291 34.34 -0.67 20.18
N HIS A 292 34.41 -2.00 20.30
CA HIS A 292 35.33 -2.82 19.52
C HIS A 292 34.97 -2.79 18.02
N HIS A 293 35.96 -2.48 17.18
CA HIS A 293 35.82 -2.31 15.72
C HIS A 293 35.22 -3.52 14.97
N VAL A 294 35.44 -4.76 15.43
CA VAL A 294 34.79 -5.98 14.89
C VAL A 294 33.54 -6.40 15.68
N ALA A 295 33.66 -6.68 16.99
CA ALA A 295 32.57 -7.22 17.79
C ALA A 295 31.35 -6.28 17.89
N GLY A 296 31.58 -4.97 17.98
CA GLY A 296 30.52 -3.97 18.06
C GLY A 296 29.57 -4.02 16.86
N PRO A 297 30.06 -3.88 15.61
CA PRO A 297 29.24 -4.05 14.42
C PRO A 297 28.51 -5.39 14.31
N VAL A 298 29.14 -6.50 14.69
CA VAL A 298 28.52 -7.84 14.65
C VAL A 298 27.35 -7.94 15.61
N TRP A 299 27.50 -7.48 16.85
CA TRP A 299 26.38 -7.46 17.80
C TRP A 299 25.31 -6.48 17.37
N ARG A 300 25.68 -5.28 16.92
CA ARG A 300 24.74 -4.27 16.42
C ARG A 300 23.91 -4.80 15.25
N PHE A 301 24.48 -5.65 14.38
CA PHE A 301 23.73 -6.36 13.35
C PHE A 301 22.59 -7.19 13.95
N TRP A 302 22.86 -8.03 14.96
CA TRP A 302 21.83 -8.86 15.60
C TRP A 302 20.78 -8.05 16.36
N TYR A 303 21.17 -6.98 17.07
CA TYR A 303 20.23 -6.03 17.67
C TYR A 303 19.31 -5.42 16.60
N ASN A 304 19.88 -5.00 15.48
CA ASN A 304 19.13 -4.45 14.35
C ASN A 304 18.19 -5.49 13.72
N VAL A 305 18.54 -6.78 13.71
CA VAL A 305 17.66 -7.84 13.19
C VAL A 305 16.34 -7.87 13.96
N VAL A 306 16.40 -7.81 15.29
CA VAL A 306 15.20 -7.78 16.13
C VAL A 306 14.49 -6.43 16.02
N GLN A 307 15.24 -5.32 16.05
CA GLN A 307 14.67 -3.97 15.96
C GLN A 307 13.90 -3.73 14.65
N ARG A 308 14.34 -4.32 13.53
CA ARG A 308 13.70 -4.19 12.21
C ARG A 308 12.34 -4.87 12.09
N LEU A 309 11.92 -5.67 13.06
CA LEU A 309 10.57 -6.27 13.06
C LEU A 309 9.46 -5.21 13.18
N VAL A 310 9.68 -4.11 13.91
CA VAL A 310 8.69 -3.02 14.05
C VAL A 310 8.41 -2.31 12.71
N PRO A 311 9.41 -1.81 11.97
CA PRO A 311 9.16 -1.24 10.65
C PRO A 311 8.68 -2.29 9.65
N ALA A 312 9.07 -3.57 9.77
CA ALA A 312 8.54 -4.64 8.93
C ALA A 312 7.03 -4.83 9.13
N TYR A 313 6.55 -4.90 10.38
CA TYR A 313 5.12 -4.92 10.65
C TYR A 313 4.42 -3.69 10.06
N SER A 314 4.98 -2.49 10.26
CA SER A 314 4.37 -1.25 9.76
C SER A 314 4.28 -1.24 8.23
N PHE A 315 5.32 -1.71 7.55
CA PHE A 315 5.36 -1.86 6.09
C PHE A 315 4.31 -2.85 5.60
N GLY A 316 4.23 -4.04 6.23
CA GLY A 316 3.24 -5.05 5.85
C GLY A 316 1.81 -4.61 6.11
N TYR A 317 1.57 -3.97 7.26
CA TYR A 317 0.28 -3.42 7.64
C TYR A 317 -0.18 -2.33 6.66
N PHE A 318 0.72 -1.42 6.27
CA PHE A 318 0.42 -0.35 5.33
C PHE A 318 -0.16 -0.89 4.02
N PHE A 319 0.53 -1.82 3.36
CA PHE A 319 0.04 -2.37 2.09
C PHE A 319 -1.20 -3.25 2.26
N ALA A 320 -1.27 -4.03 3.34
CA ALA A 320 -2.45 -4.86 3.62
C ALA A 320 -3.71 -4.02 3.86
N VAL A 321 -3.60 -2.95 4.65
CA VAL A 321 -4.77 -2.12 4.99
C VAL A 321 -5.24 -1.32 3.78
N PHE A 322 -4.33 -0.79 2.95
CA PHE A 322 -4.74 -0.06 1.74
C PHE A 322 -5.36 -0.95 0.67
N ALA A 323 -5.00 -2.23 0.58
CA ALA A 323 -5.75 -3.20 -0.22
C ALA A 323 -7.19 -3.36 0.31
N GLY A 324 -7.38 -3.42 1.63
CA GLY A 324 -8.71 -3.46 2.25
C GLY A 324 -9.52 -2.18 2.05
N ILE A 325 -8.90 -1.01 2.22
CA ILE A 325 -9.57 0.30 2.00
C ILE A 325 -9.99 0.43 0.53
N TYR A 326 -9.15 0.00 -0.40
CA TYR A 326 -9.51 -0.04 -1.82
C TYR A 326 -10.76 -0.90 -2.07
N LEU A 327 -10.83 -2.10 -1.50
CA LEU A 327 -12.01 -2.99 -1.63
C LEU A 327 -13.29 -2.34 -1.06
N LEU A 328 -13.19 -1.60 0.04
CA LEU A 328 -14.33 -0.87 0.61
C LEU A 328 -14.77 0.28 -0.30
N LEU A 329 -13.82 1.07 -0.81
CA LEU A 329 -14.13 2.22 -1.65
C LEU A 329 -14.71 1.80 -3.00
N ARG A 330 -14.20 0.74 -3.64
CA ARG A 330 -14.78 0.26 -4.90
C ARG A 330 -16.19 -0.30 -4.70
N ARG A 331 -16.49 -0.89 -3.54
CA ARG A 331 -17.86 -1.30 -3.21
C ARG A 331 -18.78 -0.10 -3.12
N ASP A 332 -18.33 0.97 -2.46
CA ASP A 332 -19.13 2.18 -2.26
C ASP A 332 -19.31 3.03 -3.53
N VAL A 333 -18.30 3.04 -4.41
CA VAL A 333 -18.26 3.86 -5.62
C VAL A 333 -18.73 3.10 -6.85
N ASP A 334 -18.15 1.92 -7.10
CA ASP A 334 -18.38 1.14 -8.32
C ASP A 334 -19.44 0.03 -8.14
N GLN A 335 -19.93 -0.18 -6.90
CA GLN A 335 -20.83 -1.28 -6.56
C GLN A 335 -20.23 -2.68 -6.83
N ALA A 336 -18.90 -2.78 -6.87
CA ALA A 336 -18.19 -4.04 -7.02
C ALA A 336 -18.16 -4.81 -5.68
N GLU A 337 -18.40 -6.12 -5.72
CA GLU A 337 -18.42 -6.95 -4.52
C GLU A 337 -17.01 -7.12 -3.93
N ILE A 338 -16.89 -7.37 -2.62
CA ILE A 338 -15.57 -7.44 -1.95
C ILE A 338 -14.84 -8.76 -2.28
N ASP A 339 -15.61 -9.81 -2.57
CA ASP A 339 -15.16 -11.15 -2.91
C ASP A 339 -14.74 -11.33 -4.37
N GLU A 340 -15.00 -10.34 -5.23
CA GLU A 340 -14.58 -10.38 -6.63
C GLU A 340 -13.08 -10.06 -6.78
N ILE A 341 -12.27 -11.04 -7.16
CA ILE A 341 -10.85 -10.83 -7.42
C ILE A 341 -10.41 -11.50 -8.71
N VAL A 342 -9.60 -10.82 -9.51
CA VAL A 342 -9.01 -11.39 -10.71
C VAL A 342 -7.95 -12.41 -10.26
N LEU A 343 -8.22 -13.69 -10.47
CA LEU A 343 -7.30 -14.79 -10.15
C LEU A 343 -6.28 -15.00 -11.27
N ASP A 344 -5.02 -15.20 -10.87
CA ASP A 344 -3.98 -15.63 -11.81
C ASP A 344 -4.21 -17.10 -12.23
N GLU A 345 -3.71 -17.51 -13.40
CA GLU A 345 -3.88 -18.87 -13.95
C GLU A 345 -3.48 -20.01 -12.98
N ASP A 346 -2.52 -19.75 -12.10
CA ASP A 346 -1.97 -20.72 -11.14
C ASP A 346 -2.79 -20.82 -9.82
N GLN A 347 -3.84 -20.00 -9.64
CA GLN A 347 -4.61 -19.92 -8.40
C GLN A 347 -5.86 -20.81 -8.47
N PRO A 348 -6.24 -21.47 -7.37
CA PRO A 348 -7.36 -22.40 -7.36
C PRO A 348 -8.65 -21.64 -7.69
N ARG A 349 -9.21 -21.90 -8.87
CA ARG A 349 -10.60 -21.56 -9.15
C ARG A 349 -11.45 -22.54 -8.35
N PHE A 350 -12.40 -22.04 -7.55
CA PHE A 350 -13.39 -22.92 -6.93
C PHE A 350 -13.97 -23.83 -8.02
N ALA A 351 -13.76 -25.13 -7.87
CA ALA A 351 -14.40 -26.09 -8.75
C ALA A 351 -15.90 -25.88 -8.58
N MET A 352 -16.61 -25.49 -9.64
CA MET A 352 -18.06 -25.47 -9.60
C MET A 352 -18.52 -26.84 -9.09
N PRO A 353 -19.39 -26.91 -8.06
CA PRO A 353 -19.98 -28.17 -7.63
C PRO A 353 -20.44 -28.89 -8.89
N ALA A 354 -19.94 -30.11 -9.11
CA ALA A 354 -20.28 -30.84 -10.32
C ALA A 354 -21.81 -30.85 -10.43
N LEU A 355 -22.34 -30.21 -11.48
CA LEU A 355 -23.77 -30.17 -11.72
C LEU A 355 -24.20 -31.63 -11.84
N ASN A 356 -24.90 -32.12 -10.82
CA ASN A 356 -25.37 -33.49 -10.83
C ASN A 356 -26.39 -33.60 -11.96
N LYS A 357 -25.96 -34.15 -13.10
CA LYS A 357 -26.79 -34.27 -14.31
C LYS A 357 -28.02 -35.16 -14.08
N ASP A 358 -28.03 -35.89 -12.95
CA ASP A 358 -29.10 -36.82 -12.59
C ASP A 358 -30.28 -36.12 -11.86
N LEU A 359 -30.21 -34.81 -11.60
CA LEU A 359 -31.29 -34.06 -10.93
C LEU A 359 -32.36 -33.49 -11.90
N GLY A 360 -32.35 -33.90 -13.18
CA GLY A 360 -33.22 -33.32 -14.22
C GLY A 360 -33.88 -34.32 -15.17
N THR A 361 -33.85 -35.62 -14.88
CA THR A 361 -34.48 -36.65 -15.74
C THR A 361 -35.40 -37.60 -14.97
N ASP A 362 -36.07 -37.10 -13.94
CA ASP A 362 -37.26 -37.74 -13.36
C ASP A 362 -38.51 -36.98 -13.82
N GLU A 363 -38.77 -36.97 -15.13
CA GLU A 363 -40.14 -36.88 -15.61
C GLU A 363 -40.57 -38.29 -15.99
N ASP A 364 -41.30 -38.93 -15.07
CA ASP A 364 -42.19 -40.05 -15.35
C ASP A 364 -43.04 -39.71 -16.57
N VAL A 365 -42.64 -40.20 -17.75
CA VAL A 365 -43.53 -40.35 -18.90
C VAL A 365 -44.07 -41.77 -18.82
N PRO A 366 -45.34 -41.99 -18.46
CA PRO A 366 -45.92 -43.34 -18.50
C PRO A 366 -45.96 -43.79 -19.96
N GLN A 367 -45.26 -44.88 -20.26
CA GLN A 367 -45.49 -45.63 -21.49
C GLN A 367 -46.95 -46.13 -21.48
N PRO A 368 -47.75 -45.89 -22.53
CA PRO A 368 -49.07 -46.47 -22.58
C PRO A 368 -48.93 -47.97 -22.86
N ASP A 369 -49.46 -48.77 -21.93
CA ASP A 369 -49.68 -50.20 -22.09
C ASP A 369 -50.45 -50.48 -23.39
N SER A 370 -49.85 -51.27 -24.27
CA SER A 370 -50.58 -51.94 -25.34
C SER A 370 -50.44 -53.44 -25.12
N ASP A 371 -51.43 -54.04 -24.44
CA ASP A 371 -51.61 -55.48 -24.44
C ASP A 371 -53.01 -55.86 -24.90
N SER A 372 -53.04 -56.96 -25.66
CA SER A 372 -54.15 -57.81 -26.10
C SER A 372 -55.13 -57.34 -27.20
N SER A 373 -55.04 -58.00 -28.36
CA SER A 373 -56.04 -58.95 -28.91
C SER A 373 -55.68 -59.25 -30.38
N GLU A 374 -55.12 -60.42 -30.68
CA GLU A 374 -55.84 -61.60 -31.24
C GLU A 374 -56.39 -61.39 -32.66
N ASP A 375 -55.89 -62.25 -33.56
CA ASP A 375 -56.57 -62.93 -34.67
C ASP A 375 -57.46 -62.13 -35.65
N ASP A 376 -57.09 -62.10 -36.94
CA ASP A 376 -57.62 -63.04 -37.94
C ASP A 376 -57.38 -62.61 -39.41
N VAL A 377 -56.98 -63.60 -40.21
CA VAL A 377 -57.40 -63.88 -41.61
C VAL A 377 -56.82 -63.10 -42.81
N ASN A 378 -56.19 -63.92 -43.67
CA ASN A 378 -55.87 -63.86 -45.12
C ASN A 378 -54.61 -63.16 -45.60
#